data_AF-A0AAD9SM58-F1
#
_entry.id   AF-A0AAD9SM58-F1
#
_cell.length_a   1.000
_cell.length_b   1.000
_cell.length_c   1.000
_cell.angle_alpha   90.00
_cell.angle_beta   90.00
_cell.angle_gamma   90.00
#
_symmetry.space_group_name_H-M   'P 1'
#
loop_
_entity.id
_entity.type
_entity.pdbx_description
1 polymer ?
#
loop_
_entity_poly.entity_id
_entity_poly.type
_entity_poly.pdbx_seq_one_letter_code
_entity_poly.pdbx_strand_id
1 'polypeptide(L)'
;MDLHLKAHAPNTNTSTTESDINQRVDRKQNAIVICGFAAIGKSTFKAACEEGYEGLPVVDLDSSLFPKGPSWPHNYLDAIKEKLSDRCILMISTHQVIYSRLLEDGVDLVLVYPKRELKAEWLERIQQREAKAGTGNSASICGVVNNFWDEWISQYDQQSGCRKYEISEGEYLQASVDDVVHTFHEGRLRSKRDDNSLVEEQT
;
A
#
# COMPACT_ATOMS: atom_id res chain seq x y z
N MET A 1 -66.33 -10.75 39.40
CA MET A 1 -65.24 -9.77 39.29
C MET A 1 -64.01 -10.44 39.90
N ASP A 2 -63.51 -11.47 39.23
CA ASP A 2 -62.52 -11.38 38.12
C ASP A 2 -61.13 -11.08 38.67
N LEU A 3 -60.05 -11.74 38.31
CA LEU A 3 -59.77 -13.03 37.65
C LEU A 3 -58.23 -13.16 37.79
N HIS A 4 -57.73 -14.38 37.92
CA HIS A 4 -56.30 -14.69 37.86
C HIS A 4 -55.60 -14.01 36.67
N LEU A 5 -54.40 -13.45 36.89
CA LEU A 5 -53.42 -13.28 35.81
C LEU A 5 -52.00 -13.57 36.33
N LYS A 6 -51.47 -14.73 35.95
CA LYS A 6 -50.03 -15.01 35.88
C LYS A 6 -49.54 -14.50 34.52
N ALA A 7 -48.41 -13.81 34.48
CA ALA A 7 -47.62 -13.54 33.28
C ALA A 7 -46.14 -13.71 33.66
N HIS A 8 -45.54 -14.86 33.35
CA HIS A 8 -44.71 -15.13 32.16
C HIS A 8 -43.47 -14.22 32.06
N ALA A 9 -42.33 -14.77 32.45
CA ALA A 9 -41.01 -14.31 32.06
C ALA A 9 -40.78 -14.63 30.57
N PRO A 10 -40.26 -13.69 29.76
CA PRO A 10 -39.73 -14.03 28.45
C PRO A 10 -38.30 -14.56 28.62
N ASN A 11 -38.16 -15.88 28.46
CA ASN A 11 -36.92 -16.49 27.99
C ASN A 11 -37.02 -16.59 26.47
N THR A 12 -36.21 -15.82 25.75
CA THR A 12 -35.97 -16.08 24.32
C THR A 12 -34.48 -15.98 24.08
N ASN A 13 -33.85 -17.15 24.14
CA ASN A 13 -32.70 -17.50 23.32
C ASN A 13 -32.90 -16.93 21.91
N THR A 14 -32.16 -15.91 21.54
CA THR A 14 -31.82 -15.67 20.15
C THR A 14 -30.55 -16.45 19.87
N SER A 15 -30.74 -17.64 19.33
CA SER A 15 -29.70 -18.39 18.63
C SER A 15 -29.17 -17.52 17.50
N THR A 16 -27.94 -17.01 17.64
CA THR A 16 -27.14 -16.59 16.50
C THR A 16 -26.99 -17.82 15.61
N THR A 17 -27.58 -17.77 14.42
CA THR A 17 -27.53 -18.88 13.47
C THR A 17 -26.10 -19.05 12.97
N GLU A 18 -25.69 -20.31 12.76
CA GLU A 18 -24.39 -20.71 12.17
C GLU A 18 -24.13 -20.08 10.77
N SER A 19 -25.09 -19.35 10.22
CA SER A 19 -24.93 -18.53 9.01
C SER A 19 -24.10 -17.26 9.22
N ASP A 20 -23.89 -16.81 10.46
CA ASP A 20 -23.06 -15.63 10.78
C ASP A 20 -21.59 -16.00 11.07
N ILE A 21 -21.26 -17.30 11.05
CA ILE A 21 -19.92 -17.85 11.33
C ILE A 21 -19.02 -17.84 10.09
N ASN A 22 -19.54 -17.53 8.90
CA ASN A 22 -18.71 -17.22 7.73
C ASN A 22 -18.14 -15.80 7.80
N GLN A 23 -17.37 -15.52 8.85
CA GLN A 23 -16.40 -14.43 8.80
C GLN A 23 -15.38 -14.76 7.72
N ARG A 24 -15.62 -14.22 6.52
CA ARG A 24 -14.53 -13.93 5.59
C ARG A 24 -13.44 -13.28 6.44
N VAL A 25 -12.22 -13.80 6.43
CA VAL A 25 -11.08 -13.07 6.97
C VAL A 25 -11.13 -11.69 6.32
N ASP A 26 -11.53 -10.67 7.08
CA ASP A 26 -11.68 -9.30 6.58
C ASP A 26 -10.28 -8.82 6.23
N ARG A 27 -9.92 -9.03 4.96
CA ARG A 27 -8.64 -8.55 4.45
C ARG A 27 -8.68 -7.04 4.52
N LYS A 28 -7.69 -6.46 5.18
CA LYS A 28 -7.57 -5.00 5.32
C LYS A 28 -7.36 -4.27 3.99
N GLN A 29 -7.04 -4.99 2.90
CA GLN A 29 -6.91 -4.42 1.56
C GLN A 29 -7.28 -5.38 0.43
N ASN A 30 -7.78 -4.81 -0.65
CA ASN A 30 -7.82 -5.39 -1.99
C ASN A 30 -6.74 -4.85 -2.94
N ALA A 31 -6.20 -3.66 -2.66
CA ALA A 31 -5.18 -3.01 -3.47
C ALA A 31 -3.80 -3.68 -3.29
N ILE A 32 -2.98 -3.61 -4.34
CA ILE A 32 -1.55 -3.89 -4.30
C ILE A 32 -0.85 -2.58 -3.99
N VAL A 33 -0.31 -2.43 -2.78
CA VAL A 33 0.31 -1.17 -2.34
C VAL A 33 1.81 -1.19 -2.62
N ILE A 34 2.26 -0.27 -3.47
CA ILE A 34 3.68 -0.09 -3.82
C ILE A 34 4.16 1.26 -3.28
N CYS A 35 4.98 1.24 -2.23
CA CYS A 35 5.69 2.39 -1.70
C CYS A 35 6.97 2.62 -2.52
N GLY A 36 6.92 3.51 -3.51
CA GLY A 36 8.04 3.76 -4.43
C GLY A 36 8.81 5.03 -4.11
N PHE A 37 10.14 4.96 -4.09
CA PHE A 37 11.02 6.11 -3.86
C PHE A 37 10.83 7.22 -4.92
N ALA A 38 11.27 8.44 -4.63
CA ALA A 38 11.20 9.55 -5.60
C ALA A 38 11.96 9.18 -6.89
N ALA A 39 11.48 9.60 -8.06
CA ALA A 39 12.11 9.31 -9.36
C ALA A 39 12.29 7.82 -9.76
N ILE A 40 11.64 6.88 -9.06
CA ILE A 40 11.64 5.44 -9.38
C ILE A 40 10.85 5.08 -10.65
N GLY A 41 10.06 6.01 -11.22
CA GLY A 41 9.27 5.77 -12.43
C GLY A 41 7.76 5.53 -12.24
N LYS A 42 7.18 5.79 -11.06
CA LYS A 42 5.73 5.63 -10.78
C LYS A 42 4.84 6.29 -11.83
N SER A 43 5.01 7.57 -12.08
CA SER A 43 4.15 8.32 -13.02
C SER A 43 4.35 7.85 -14.47
N THR A 44 5.57 7.48 -14.85
CA THR A 44 5.87 6.89 -16.16
C THR A 44 5.18 5.53 -16.31
N PHE A 45 5.21 4.69 -15.27
CA PHE A 45 4.51 3.41 -15.26
C PHE A 45 3.00 3.62 -15.39
N LYS A 46 2.41 4.55 -14.61
CA LYS A 46 0.99 4.88 -14.72
C LYS A 46 0.60 5.32 -16.13
N ALA A 47 1.41 6.16 -16.77
CA ALA A 47 1.17 6.63 -18.13
C ALA A 47 1.27 5.50 -19.16
N ALA A 48 2.18 4.55 -18.98
CA ALA A 48 2.29 3.37 -19.85
C ALA A 48 1.13 2.37 -19.67
N CYS A 49 0.43 2.42 -18.54
CA CYS A 49 -0.64 1.50 -18.16
C CYS A 49 -2.00 2.24 -18.05
N GLU A 50 -2.37 3.00 -19.08
CA GLU A 50 -3.61 3.78 -19.08
C GLU A 50 -4.85 2.89 -18.91
N GLU A 51 -4.89 1.76 -19.63
CA GLU A 51 -5.94 0.74 -19.53
C GLU A 51 -5.80 -0.19 -18.31
N GLY A 52 -4.73 -0.02 -17.53
CA GLY A 52 -4.37 -0.87 -16.40
C GLY A 52 -3.18 -1.80 -16.68
N TYR A 53 -2.85 -2.62 -15.70
CA TYR A 53 -1.79 -3.62 -15.73
C TYR A 53 -2.34 -4.96 -15.26
N GLU A 54 -2.22 -6.01 -16.07
CA GLU A 54 -2.83 -7.33 -15.80
C GLU A 54 -4.33 -7.25 -15.40
N GLY A 55 -5.08 -6.34 -16.02
CA GLY A 55 -6.49 -6.11 -15.73
C GLY A 55 -6.76 -5.39 -14.39
N LEU A 56 -5.73 -4.82 -13.76
CA LEU A 56 -5.86 -3.97 -12.57
C LEU A 56 -5.66 -2.49 -12.96
N PRO A 57 -6.56 -1.58 -12.55
CA PRO A 57 -6.29 -0.15 -12.64
C PRO A 57 -5.00 0.21 -11.90
N VAL A 58 -4.17 1.03 -12.52
CA VAL A 58 -2.98 1.60 -11.88
C VAL A 58 -3.33 2.99 -11.35
N VAL A 59 -2.96 3.30 -10.11
CA VAL A 59 -3.19 4.58 -9.43
C VAL A 59 -1.84 5.10 -8.93
N ASP A 60 -1.42 6.28 -9.40
CA ASP A 60 -0.27 7.01 -8.85
C ASP A 60 -0.78 8.08 -7.88
N LEU A 61 -0.75 7.80 -6.58
CA LEU A 61 -1.21 8.73 -5.55
C LEU A 61 -0.03 9.59 -5.10
N ASP A 62 0.32 10.57 -5.94
CA ASP A 62 1.47 11.46 -5.70
C ASP A 62 1.24 12.35 -4.48
N SER A 63 2.14 12.23 -3.50
CA SER A 63 2.08 13.04 -2.27
C SER A 63 2.29 14.53 -2.52
N SER A 64 2.86 14.93 -3.67
CA SER A 64 3.04 16.35 -4.02
C SER A 64 1.71 17.09 -4.20
N LEU A 65 0.64 16.37 -4.52
CA LEU A 65 -0.71 16.90 -4.68
C LEU A 65 -1.42 17.18 -3.35
N PHE A 66 -0.81 16.80 -2.22
CA PHE A 66 -1.37 16.95 -0.89
C PHE A 66 -0.71 18.11 -0.13
N PRO A 67 -1.49 19.06 0.41
CA PRO A 67 -0.95 20.17 1.20
C PRO A 67 -0.09 19.70 2.38
N LYS A 68 1.10 20.27 2.54
CA LYS A 68 2.05 19.97 3.63
C LYS A 68 1.81 20.82 4.89
N GLY A 69 0.54 21.07 5.19
CA GLY A 69 0.10 21.91 6.32
C GLY A 69 -0.22 21.10 7.58
N PRO A 70 -1.04 21.67 8.50
CA PRO A 70 -1.40 21.04 9.77
C PRO A 70 -2.05 19.66 9.66
N SER A 71 -2.67 19.34 8.51
CA SER A 71 -3.31 18.04 8.26
C SER A 71 -2.36 16.98 7.71
N TRP A 72 -1.11 17.32 7.37
CA TRP A 72 -0.11 16.35 6.95
C TRP A 72 0.44 15.61 8.18
N PRO A 73 0.60 14.27 8.14
CA PRO A 73 0.39 13.36 6.99
C PRO A 73 -1.02 12.76 6.87
N HIS A 74 -1.96 13.08 7.77
CA HIS A 74 -3.28 12.45 7.85
C HIS A 74 -4.08 12.55 6.55
N ASN A 75 -4.12 13.72 5.92
CA ASN A 75 -4.83 13.93 4.65
C ASN A 75 -4.40 12.95 3.53
N TYR A 76 -3.11 12.61 3.48
CA TYR A 76 -2.59 11.65 2.52
C TYR A 76 -2.85 10.22 2.94
N LEU A 77 -2.71 9.92 4.23
CA LEU A 77 -3.01 8.60 4.78
C LEU A 77 -4.49 8.22 4.57
N ASP A 78 -5.41 9.16 4.76
CA ASP A 78 -6.84 8.94 4.56
C ASP A 78 -7.14 8.61 3.09
N ALA A 79 -6.57 9.37 2.14
CA ALA A 79 -6.70 9.09 0.72
C ALA A 79 -6.12 7.72 0.31
N ILE A 80 -5.03 7.27 0.97
CA ILE A 80 -4.51 5.92 0.77
C ILE A 80 -5.51 4.88 1.27
N LYS A 81 -6.04 5.07 2.49
CA LYS A 81 -6.98 4.15 3.13
C LYS A 81 -8.27 3.97 2.34
N GLU A 82 -8.80 5.05 1.76
CA GLU A 82 -9.96 5.00 0.85
C GLU A 82 -9.73 4.12 -0.37
N LYS A 83 -8.47 3.98 -0.82
CA LYS A 83 -8.08 3.15 -1.97
C LYS A 83 -7.75 1.72 -1.61
N LEU A 84 -7.57 1.38 -0.34
CA LEU A 84 -7.19 0.03 0.05
C LEU A 84 -8.25 -1.01 -0.32
N SER A 85 -9.53 -0.66 -0.32
CA SER A 85 -10.62 -1.57 -0.70
C SER A 85 -10.79 -1.76 -2.22
N ASP A 86 -10.15 -0.91 -3.03
CA ASP A 86 -10.19 -1.00 -4.50
C ASP A 86 -9.33 -2.18 -4.99
N ARG A 87 -9.78 -2.84 -6.06
CA ARG A 87 -8.97 -3.86 -6.75
C ARG A 87 -8.04 -3.17 -7.76
N CYS A 88 -6.96 -2.55 -7.27
CA CYS A 88 -6.03 -1.77 -8.08
C CYS A 88 -4.56 -2.00 -7.69
N ILE A 89 -3.63 -1.45 -8.48
CA ILE A 89 -2.24 -1.21 -8.08
C ILE A 89 -2.16 0.23 -7.60
N LEU A 90 -1.94 0.42 -6.29
CA LEU A 90 -1.84 1.72 -5.63
C LEU A 90 -0.37 2.05 -5.36
N MET A 91 0.18 3.01 -6.11
CA MET A 91 1.54 3.49 -5.92
C MET A 91 1.54 4.74 -5.04
N ILE A 92 2.38 4.74 -4.00
CA ILE A 92 2.49 5.82 -3.01
C ILE A 92 3.96 6.22 -2.79
N SER A 93 4.18 7.34 -2.12
CA SER A 93 5.52 7.85 -1.79
C SER A 93 6.11 7.20 -0.52
N THR A 94 7.43 7.03 -0.45
CA THR A 94 8.16 6.37 0.65
C THR A 94 8.39 7.24 1.89
N HIS A 95 7.37 7.99 2.33
CA HIS A 95 7.44 8.73 3.59
C HIS A 95 7.37 7.75 4.77
N GLN A 96 8.37 7.76 5.66
CA GLN A 96 8.46 6.81 6.78
C GLN A 96 7.18 6.74 7.60
N VAL A 97 6.68 7.91 8.03
CA VAL A 97 5.43 8.01 8.80
C VAL A 97 4.22 7.37 8.11
N ILE A 98 4.20 7.33 6.77
CA ILE A 98 3.11 6.73 5.99
C ILE A 98 3.20 5.22 6.01
N TYR A 99 4.31 4.64 5.54
CA TYR A 99 4.39 3.19 5.43
C TYR A 99 4.47 2.53 6.83
N SER A 100 5.11 3.16 7.82
CA SER A 100 5.10 2.63 9.19
C SER A 100 3.68 2.55 9.74
N ARG A 101 2.86 3.59 9.55
CA ARG A 101 1.47 3.58 10.00
C ARG A 101 0.62 2.55 9.24
N LEU A 102 0.83 2.38 7.94
CA LEU A 102 0.14 1.34 7.17
C LEU A 102 0.49 -0.06 7.68
N LEU A 103 1.77 -0.32 7.97
CA LEU A 103 2.21 -1.60 8.53
C LEU A 103 1.63 -1.85 9.94
N GLU A 104 1.61 -0.84 10.80
CA GLU A 104 0.93 -0.90 12.12
C GLU A 104 -0.57 -1.20 11.97
N ASP A 105 -1.21 -0.59 10.97
CA ASP A 105 -2.60 -0.84 10.62
C ASP A 105 -2.78 -2.21 9.93
N GLY A 106 -1.73 -3.01 9.71
CA GLY A 106 -1.78 -4.36 9.14
C GLY A 106 -1.98 -4.42 7.63
N VAL A 107 -1.60 -3.35 6.92
CA VAL A 107 -1.61 -3.27 5.45
C VAL A 107 -0.36 -3.96 4.91
N ASP A 108 -0.53 -4.91 4.00
CA ASP A 108 0.59 -5.50 3.24
C ASP A 108 1.04 -4.52 2.15
N LEU A 109 2.31 -4.17 2.15
CA LEU A 109 2.88 -3.27 1.15
C LEU A 109 4.25 -3.73 0.70
N VAL A 110 4.63 -3.25 -0.47
CA VAL A 110 5.95 -3.45 -1.03
C VAL A 110 6.71 -2.12 -1.02
N LEU A 111 7.90 -2.13 -0.44
CA LEU A 111 8.82 -1.00 -0.48
C LEU A 111 9.77 -1.15 -1.67
N VAL A 112 9.77 -0.17 -2.58
CA VAL A 112 10.63 -0.16 -3.78
C VAL A 112 11.53 1.06 -3.75
N TYR A 113 12.84 0.84 -3.64
CA TYR A 113 13.84 1.88 -3.43
C TYR A 113 15.15 1.56 -4.15
N PRO A 114 16.02 2.55 -4.42
CA PRO A 114 17.27 2.29 -5.13
C PRO A 114 18.31 1.61 -4.25
N LYS A 115 19.24 0.88 -4.88
CA LYS A 115 20.47 0.44 -4.21
C LYS A 115 21.28 1.64 -3.72
N ARG A 116 21.98 1.45 -2.59
CA ARG A 116 22.70 2.52 -1.87
C ARG A 116 23.72 3.25 -2.73
N GLU A 117 24.42 2.53 -3.59
CA GLU A 117 25.48 3.04 -4.47
C GLU A 117 24.96 3.97 -5.58
N LEU A 118 23.65 4.00 -5.84
CA LEU A 118 23.05 4.71 -6.98
C LEU A 118 22.74 6.19 -6.72
N LYS A 119 23.31 6.79 -5.66
CA LYS A 119 23.04 8.19 -5.28
C LYS A 119 23.20 9.15 -6.45
N ALA A 120 24.31 9.06 -7.18
CA ALA A 120 24.62 9.97 -8.28
C ALA A 120 23.59 9.88 -9.41
N GLU A 121 23.28 8.67 -9.87
CA GLU A 121 22.27 8.41 -10.89
C GLU A 121 20.90 8.93 -10.46
N TRP A 122 20.54 8.74 -9.19
CA TRP A 122 19.24 9.16 -8.68
C TRP A 122 19.06 10.67 -8.62
N LEU A 123 20.12 11.38 -8.19
CA LEU A 123 20.14 12.84 -8.21
C LEU A 123 20.02 13.36 -9.65
N GLU A 124 20.69 12.73 -10.62
CA GLU A 124 20.55 13.06 -12.03
C GLU A 124 19.11 12.87 -12.53
N ARG A 125 18.48 11.71 -12.25
CA ARG A 125 17.08 11.44 -12.61
C ARG A 125 16.14 12.52 -12.08
N ILE A 126 16.34 12.95 -10.83
CA ILE A 126 15.54 14.01 -10.19
C ILE A 126 15.77 15.36 -10.88
N GLN A 127 17.03 15.74 -11.12
CA GLN A 127 17.37 17.00 -11.80
C GLN A 127 16.77 17.06 -13.20
N GLN A 128 16.88 15.99 -13.98
CA GLN A 128 16.28 15.90 -15.31
C GLN A 128 14.75 16.05 -15.24
N ARG A 129 14.10 15.46 -14.22
CA ARG A 129 12.66 15.62 -13.99
C ARG A 129 12.28 17.06 -13.67
N GLU A 130 13.00 17.71 -12.77
CA GLU A 130 12.75 19.12 -12.39
C GLU A 130 12.98 20.08 -13.56
N ALA A 131 14.04 19.84 -14.36
CA ALA A 131 14.32 20.62 -15.55
C ALA A 131 13.19 20.55 -16.58
N LYS A 132 12.62 19.35 -16.80
CA LYS A 132 11.45 19.15 -17.70
C LYS A 132 10.20 19.85 -17.19
N ALA A 133 10.02 19.96 -15.88
CA ALA A 133 8.85 20.59 -15.27
C ALA A 133 8.89 22.13 -15.26
N GLY A 134 10.01 22.74 -15.68
CA GLY A 134 10.19 24.20 -15.65
C GLY A 134 10.28 24.78 -14.23
N THR A 135 10.42 23.94 -13.22
CA THR A 135 10.48 24.34 -11.80
C THR A 135 11.92 24.74 -11.45
N GLY A 136 12.24 26.01 -11.60
CA GLY A 136 13.51 26.59 -11.17
C GLY A 136 13.63 26.68 -9.64
N ASN A 137 14.34 25.72 -9.05
CA ASN A 137 15.22 25.83 -7.87
C ASN A 137 14.86 26.81 -6.72
N SER A 138 13.72 26.67 -6.04
CA SER A 138 13.56 27.33 -4.71
C SER A 138 13.32 26.38 -3.53
N ALA A 139 13.08 25.10 -3.76
CA ALA A 139 13.12 24.03 -2.76
C ALA A 139 13.20 22.65 -3.47
N SER A 140 14.31 22.41 -4.18
CA SER A 140 14.47 21.23 -5.03
C SER A 140 14.41 19.93 -4.20
N ILE A 141 13.62 18.97 -4.66
CA ILE A 141 13.60 17.61 -4.08
C ILE A 141 14.97 16.94 -4.21
N CYS A 142 15.79 17.38 -5.17
CA CYS A 142 17.18 16.94 -5.32
C CYS A 142 18.01 17.29 -4.09
N GLY A 143 17.83 18.48 -3.53
CA GLY A 143 18.55 18.90 -2.31
C GLY A 143 18.17 18.07 -1.10
N VAL A 144 16.88 17.81 -0.92
CA VAL A 144 16.36 16.95 0.15
C VAL A 144 16.90 15.53 -0.01
N VAL A 145 16.77 14.93 -1.19
CA VAL A 145 17.26 13.58 -1.47
C VAL A 145 18.78 13.50 -1.27
N ASN A 146 19.55 14.49 -1.72
CA ASN A 146 21.00 14.48 -1.53
C ASN A 146 21.40 14.47 -0.05
N ASN A 147 20.71 15.28 0.77
CA ASN A 147 21.02 15.44 2.18
C ASN A 147 20.61 14.23 3.01
N PHE A 148 19.48 13.59 2.68
CA PHE A 148 18.91 12.49 3.46
C PHE A 148 19.11 11.10 2.83
N TRP A 149 19.82 10.99 1.70
CA TRP A 149 20.02 9.72 0.97
C TRP A 149 20.44 8.58 1.90
N ASP A 150 21.58 8.73 2.57
CA ASP A 150 22.17 7.64 3.35
C ASP A 150 21.30 7.25 4.54
N GLU A 151 20.61 8.22 5.14
CA GLU A 151 19.64 8.01 6.20
C GLU A 151 18.43 7.21 5.70
N TRP A 152 17.79 7.66 4.62
CA TRP A 152 16.60 7.02 4.07
C TRP A 152 16.87 5.61 3.57
N ILE A 153 17.96 5.39 2.83
CA ILE A 153 18.32 4.03 2.40
C ILE A 153 18.56 3.13 3.62
N SER A 154 19.24 3.63 4.66
CA SER A 154 19.45 2.84 5.90
C SER A 154 18.14 2.50 6.60
N GLN A 155 17.18 3.43 6.63
CA GLN A 155 15.85 3.17 7.18
C GLN A 155 15.12 2.08 6.39
N TYR A 156 15.20 2.08 5.05
CA TYR A 156 14.60 1.06 4.20
C TYR A 156 15.27 -0.31 4.36
N ASP A 157 16.60 -0.34 4.46
CA ASP A 157 17.38 -1.55 4.71
C ASP A 157 16.98 -2.21 6.05
N GLN A 158 16.72 -1.40 7.07
CA GLN A 158 16.33 -1.84 8.41
C GLN A 158 14.83 -2.12 8.56
N GLN A 159 13.99 -1.63 7.66
CA GLN A 159 12.55 -1.85 7.71
C GLN A 159 12.23 -3.34 7.55
N SER A 160 11.33 -3.83 8.40
CA SER A 160 10.81 -5.20 8.42
C SER A 160 9.28 -5.19 8.35
N GLY A 161 8.67 -6.37 8.18
CA GLY A 161 7.21 -6.49 8.08
C GLY A 161 6.63 -6.08 6.71
N CYS A 162 7.48 -5.75 5.74
CA CYS A 162 7.11 -5.54 4.34
C CYS A 162 8.06 -6.27 3.39
N ARG A 163 7.59 -6.50 2.16
CA ARG A 163 8.45 -6.94 1.06
C ARG A 163 9.26 -5.76 0.54
N LYS A 164 10.47 -6.03 0.07
CA LYS A 164 11.42 -5.01 -0.39
C LYS A 164 11.98 -5.38 -1.75
N TYR A 165 12.06 -4.39 -2.63
CA TYR A 165 12.70 -4.49 -3.94
C TYR A 165 13.69 -3.35 -4.11
N GLU A 166 14.94 -3.73 -4.34
CA GLU A 166 16.01 -2.78 -4.63
C GLU A 166 16.16 -2.65 -6.15
N ILE A 167 16.08 -1.42 -6.64
CA ILE A 167 16.27 -1.09 -8.05
C ILE A 167 17.75 -0.94 -8.35
N SER A 168 18.24 -1.63 -9.39
CA SER A 168 19.63 -1.57 -9.83
C SER A 168 19.89 -0.40 -10.79
N GLU A 169 21.16 -0.23 -11.15
CA GLU A 169 21.59 0.78 -12.12
C GLU A 169 20.80 0.68 -13.43
N GLY A 170 20.28 1.82 -13.90
CA GLY A 170 19.49 1.88 -15.14
C GLY A 170 18.07 1.31 -15.05
N GLU A 171 17.69 0.66 -13.96
CA GLU A 171 16.36 0.08 -13.78
C GLU A 171 15.35 1.10 -13.23
N TYR A 172 14.06 0.82 -13.45
CA TYR A 172 12.93 1.60 -12.94
C TYR A 172 11.90 0.66 -12.32
N LEU A 173 10.85 1.21 -11.72
CA LEU A 173 9.77 0.47 -11.06
C LEU A 173 9.29 -0.75 -11.88
N GLN A 174 9.17 -0.58 -13.20
CA GLN A 174 8.81 -1.60 -14.18
C GLN A 174 9.51 -2.95 -13.95
N ALA A 175 10.80 -2.93 -13.60
CA ALA A 175 11.59 -4.15 -13.38
C ALA A 175 11.08 -5.00 -12.19
N SER A 176 10.31 -4.41 -11.29
CA SER A 176 9.79 -5.07 -10.09
C SER A 176 8.27 -5.34 -10.14
N VAL A 177 7.51 -4.71 -11.04
CA VAL A 177 6.03 -4.76 -10.96
C VAL A 177 5.49 -6.17 -11.20
N ASP A 178 6.04 -6.89 -12.17
CA ASP A 178 5.64 -8.28 -12.47
C ASP A 178 5.71 -9.17 -11.23
N ASP A 179 6.86 -9.16 -10.56
CA ASP A 179 7.09 -9.98 -9.37
C ASP A 179 6.20 -9.55 -8.20
N VAL A 180 6.01 -8.24 -8.03
CA VAL A 180 5.10 -7.68 -7.01
C VAL A 180 3.66 -8.17 -7.21
N VAL A 181 3.15 -8.08 -8.45
CA VAL A 181 1.79 -8.46 -8.80
C VAL A 181 1.61 -9.96 -8.68
N HIS A 182 2.52 -10.74 -9.25
CA HIS A 182 2.52 -12.20 -9.18
C HIS A 182 2.51 -12.68 -7.72
N THR A 183 3.44 -12.21 -6.90
CA THR A 183 3.56 -12.61 -5.49
C THR A 183 2.31 -12.24 -4.68
N PHE A 184 1.70 -11.10 -4.96
CA PHE A 184 0.44 -10.72 -4.31
C PHE A 184 -0.69 -11.68 -4.67
N HIS A 185 -0.80 -12.09 -5.93
CA HIS A 185 -1.78 -13.09 -6.36
C HIS A 185 -1.53 -14.47 -5.72
N GLU A 186 -0.28 -14.92 -5.65
CA GLU A 186 0.07 -16.17 -4.97
C GLU A 186 -0.30 -16.15 -3.48
N GLY A 187 -0.01 -15.05 -2.79
CA GLY A 187 -0.40 -14.86 -1.39
C GLY A 187 -1.91 -14.96 -1.19
N ARG A 188 -2.71 -14.48 -2.17
CA ARG A 188 -4.17 -14.67 -2.14
C ARG A 188 -4.60 -16.12 -2.31
N LEU A 189 -3.94 -16.87 -3.20
CA LEU A 189 -4.27 -18.27 -3.47
C LEU A 189 -3.88 -19.21 -2.32
N ARG A 190 -2.80 -18.91 -1.59
CA ARG A 190 -2.40 -19.69 -0.40
C ARG A 190 -3.39 -19.52 0.74
N SER A 191 -3.71 -18.27 1.11
CA SER A 191 -4.69 -18.00 2.17
C SER A 191 -6.06 -18.64 1.89
N LYS A 192 -6.54 -18.69 0.63
CA LYS A 192 -7.79 -19.39 0.30
C LYS A 192 -7.71 -20.91 0.45
N ARG A 193 -6.54 -21.51 0.21
CA ARG A 193 -6.33 -22.96 0.36
C ARG A 193 -6.30 -23.36 1.83
N ASP A 194 -5.59 -22.59 2.65
CA ASP A 194 -5.50 -22.82 4.10
C ASP A 194 -6.89 -22.73 4.76
N ASP A 195 -7.71 -21.74 4.34
CA ASP A 195 -9.10 -21.62 4.79
C ASP A 195 -9.94 -22.84 4.38
N ASN A 196 -9.78 -23.37 3.15
CA ASN A 196 -10.57 -24.51 2.69
C ASN A 196 -10.14 -25.83 3.36
N SER A 197 -8.86 -26.00 3.71
CA SER A 197 -8.39 -27.18 4.43
C SER A 197 -8.88 -27.26 5.88
N LEU A 198 -9.07 -26.13 6.55
CA LEU A 198 -9.61 -26.09 7.92
C LEU A 198 -11.10 -26.45 7.98
N VAL A 199 -11.84 -26.23 6.90
CA VAL A 199 -13.26 -26.61 6.79
C VAL A 199 -13.40 -28.11 6.50
N GLU A 200 -12.50 -28.68 5.70
CA GLU A 200 -12.53 -30.11 5.34
C GLU A 200 -12.12 -31.05 6.49
N GLU A 201 -11.32 -30.59 7.47
CA GLU A 201 -11.00 -31.39 8.68
C GLU A 201 -12.11 -31.41 9.74
N GLN A 202 -13.22 -30.68 9.54
CA GLN A 202 -14.36 -30.64 10.46
C GLN A 202 -15.66 -31.26 9.91
N THR A 203 -15.60 -31.94 8.76
CA THR A 203 -16.76 -32.64 8.15
C THR A 203 -16.60 -34.15 8.21
#